data_AF-A0A6I2R4P0-F1
#
_entry.id   AF-A0A6I2R4P0-F1
#
_cell.length_a   1.000
_cell.length_b   1.000
_cell.length_c   1.000
_cell.angle_alpha   90.00
_cell.angle_beta   90.00
_cell.angle_gamma   90.00
#
_symmetry.space_group_name_H-M   'P 1'
#
loop_
_entity.id
_entity.type
_entity.pdbx_description
1 polymer ?
#
loop_
_entity_poly.entity_id
_entity_poly.type
_entity_poly.pdbx_seq_one_letter_code
_entity_poly.pdbx_strand_id
1 'polypeptide(L)'
;MQTINLKQYYPFCKEDIFVEVSDEIVEAFLLDKRAEASRERKMFRYKAFYSLDCNDGIENAAIGWAQPSPEDHLIEKEELAEYEELIRRLYEAISSLPPMQARRVHARYMLGMKVKDIAAMEGITPSQAGKSIHAALRGLRRYFARQKWTVNL
;
A
#
# COMPACT_ATOMS: atom_id res chain seq x y z
N MET A 1 30.64 -54.78 -7.31
CA MET A 1 31.59 -54.07 -6.42
C MET A 1 32.23 -52.96 -7.22
N GLN A 2 32.11 -51.73 -6.76
CA GLN A 2 32.67 -50.54 -7.42
C GLN A 2 33.39 -49.67 -6.39
N THR A 3 34.44 -48.99 -6.84
CA THR A 3 35.22 -48.06 -6.01
C THR A 3 34.63 -46.66 -6.13
N ILE A 4 34.23 -46.06 -5.01
CA ILE A 4 33.75 -44.66 -4.96
C ILE A 4 34.74 -43.77 -4.22
N ASN A 5 34.73 -42.47 -4.56
CA ASN A 5 35.47 -41.46 -3.83
C ASN A 5 34.55 -40.73 -2.84
N LEU A 6 34.82 -40.85 -1.55
CA LEU A 6 33.99 -40.27 -0.48
C LEU A 6 33.96 -38.74 -0.48
N LYS A 7 35.00 -38.08 -0.98
CA LYS A 7 35.07 -36.60 -1.09
C LYS A 7 33.95 -36.01 -1.94
N GLN A 8 33.41 -36.79 -2.89
CA GLN A 8 32.34 -36.33 -3.78
C GLN A 8 30.95 -36.30 -3.13
N TYR A 9 30.80 -36.94 -1.97
CA TYR A 9 29.53 -37.11 -1.27
C TYR A 9 29.54 -36.44 0.10
N TYR A 10 30.70 -36.43 0.78
CA TYR A 10 30.82 -35.94 2.15
C TYR A 10 31.76 -34.74 2.24
N PRO A 11 31.25 -33.54 2.59
CA PRO A 11 32.06 -32.32 2.68
C PRO A 11 33.18 -32.36 3.73
N PHE A 12 33.09 -33.24 4.73
CA PHE A 12 34.11 -33.38 5.77
C PHE A 12 35.34 -34.17 5.30
N CYS A 13 35.21 -34.99 4.25
CA CYS A 13 36.34 -35.69 3.62
C CYS A 13 37.10 -34.72 2.71
N LYS A 14 38.21 -34.15 3.20
CA LYS A 14 39.03 -33.19 2.43
C LYS A 14 39.97 -33.87 1.44
N GLU A 15 40.39 -35.08 1.75
CA GLU A 15 41.29 -35.91 0.94
C GLU A 15 40.50 -36.91 0.09
N ASP A 16 41.12 -37.35 -1.00
CA ASP A 16 40.54 -38.34 -1.91
C ASP A 16 40.66 -39.74 -1.30
N ILE A 17 39.55 -40.23 -0.74
CA ILE A 17 39.46 -41.54 -0.07
C ILE A 17 38.63 -42.48 -0.95
N PHE A 18 39.29 -43.52 -1.46
CA PHE A 18 38.66 -44.54 -2.30
C PHE A 18 38.24 -45.74 -1.47
N VAL A 19 36.96 -46.11 -1.57
CA VAL A 19 36.38 -47.25 -0.85
C VAL A 19 35.66 -48.16 -1.82
N GLU A 20 35.90 -49.46 -1.75
CA GLU A 20 35.11 -50.46 -2.47
C GLU A 20 33.80 -50.72 -1.76
N VAL A 21 32.70 -50.56 -2.49
CA VAL A 21 31.34 -50.73 -1.99
C VAL A 21 30.54 -51.62 -2.94
N SER A 22 29.48 -52.23 -2.41
CA SER A 22 28.55 -53.03 -3.17
C SER A 22 27.76 -52.17 -4.16
N ASP A 23 27.23 -52.81 -5.20
CA ASP A 23 26.50 -52.12 -6.25
C ASP A 23 25.19 -51.50 -5.73
N GLU A 24 24.58 -52.10 -4.69
CA GLU A 24 23.41 -51.56 -3.98
C GLU A 24 23.69 -50.19 -3.33
N ILE A 25 24.86 -50.07 -2.69
CA ILE A 25 25.27 -48.81 -2.04
C ILE A 25 25.51 -47.72 -3.09
N VAL A 26 26.13 -48.09 -4.22
CA VAL A 26 26.34 -47.14 -5.33
C VAL A 26 25.01 -46.67 -5.92
N GLU A 27 24.05 -47.58 -6.10
CA GLU A 27 22.72 -47.20 -6.59
C GLU A 27 22.01 -46.24 -5.64
N ALA A 28 22.10 -46.46 -4.33
CA ALA A 28 21.56 -45.54 -3.33
C ALA A 28 22.16 -44.13 -3.46
N PHE A 29 23.49 -44.01 -3.57
CA PHE A 29 24.16 -42.73 -3.76
C PHE A 29 23.75 -42.01 -5.06
N LEU A 30 23.57 -42.76 -6.15
CA LEU A 30 23.12 -42.20 -7.43
C LEU A 30 21.66 -41.70 -7.34
N LEU A 31 20.82 -42.42 -6.62
CA LEU A 31 19.42 -42.06 -6.43
C LEU A 31 19.29 -40.77 -5.60
N ASP A 32 20.10 -40.63 -4.55
CA ASP A 32 20.18 -39.40 -3.76
C ASP A 32 20.66 -38.20 -4.57
N LYS A 33 21.73 -38.34 -5.37
CA LYS A 33 22.20 -37.26 -6.27
C LYS A 33 21.10 -36.80 -7.24
N ARG A 34 20.30 -37.73 -7.76
CA ARG A 34 19.16 -37.40 -8.64
C ARG A 34 18.05 -36.69 -7.86
N ALA A 35 17.78 -37.10 -6.63
CA ALA A 35 16.79 -36.47 -5.76
C ALA A 35 17.20 -35.04 -5.39
N GLU A 36 18.46 -34.79 -5.02
CA GLU A 36 19.00 -33.46 -4.75
C GLU A 36 18.88 -32.54 -5.97
N ALA A 37 19.33 -32.98 -7.14
CA ALA A 37 19.21 -32.20 -8.38
C ALA A 37 17.74 -31.90 -8.74
N SER A 38 16.82 -32.83 -8.48
CA SER A 38 15.37 -32.60 -8.65
C SER A 38 14.85 -31.56 -7.66
N ARG A 39 15.30 -31.62 -6.40
CA ARG A 39 14.96 -30.65 -5.35
C ARG A 39 15.45 -29.26 -5.71
N GLU A 40 16.71 -29.11 -6.11
CA GLU A 40 17.29 -27.83 -6.54
C GLU A 40 16.49 -27.22 -7.69
N ARG A 41 16.20 -27.99 -8.74
CA ARG A 41 15.37 -27.52 -9.86
C ARG A 41 13.99 -27.06 -9.41
N LYS A 42 13.36 -27.78 -8.47
CA LYS A 42 12.07 -27.36 -7.90
C LYS A 42 12.20 -26.06 -7.10
N MET A 43 13.27 -25.90 -6.30
CA MET A 43 13.53 -24.66 -5.56
C MET A 43 13.63 -23.46 -6.50
N PHE A 44 14.44 -23.56 -7.57
CA PHE A 44 14.56 -22.49 -8.56
C PHE A 44 13.26 -22.24 -9.33
N ARG A 45 12.56 -23.32 -9.76
CA ARG A 45 11.30 -23.22 -10.51
C ARG A 45 10.20 -22.52 -9.71
N TYR A 46 10.05 -22.85 -8.44
CA TYR A 46 9.02 -22.29 -7.56
C TYR A 46 9.51 -21.10 -6.75
N LYS A 47 10.75 -20.65 -6.96
CA LYS A 47 11.41 -19.57 -6.20
C LYS A 47 11.34 -19.80 -4.68
N ALA A 48 11.38 -21.06 -4.25
CA ALA A 48 11.33 -21.45 -2.85
C ALA A 48 12.71 -21.31 -2.18
N PHE A 49 13.30 -20.12 -2.31
CA PHE A 49 14.60 -19.78 -1.70
C PHE A 49 14.48 -19.45 -0.22
N TYR A 50 13.25 -19.13 0.21
CA TYR A 50 12.96 -18.60 1.52
C TYR A 50 12.11 -19.61 2.28
N SER A 51 12.58 -20.01 3.45
CA SER A 51 11.76 -20.66 4.47
C SER A 51 11.33 -19.60 5.49
N LEU A 52 10.08 -19.67 5.96
CA LEU A 52 9.62 -18.85 7.09
C LEU A 52 10.54 -19.06 8.32
N ASP A 53 11.02 -20.29 8.51
CA ASP A 53 11.96 -20.63 9.59
C ASP A 53 13.41 -20.15 9.35
N CYS A 54 13.72 -19.48 8.24
CA CYS A 54 15.09 -18.99 8.00
C CYS A 54 15.49 -17.90 8.99
N ASN A 55 14.49 -17.22 9.59
CA ASN A 55 14.66 -16.11 10.53
C ASN A 55 15.66 -15.04 10.02
N ASP A 56 15.69 -14.84 8.70
CA ASP A 56 16.54 -13.87 7.99
C ASP A 56 15.91 -12.45 7.97
N GLY A 57 14.73 -12.30 8.57
CA GLY A 57 14.04 -11.02 8.76
C GLY A 57 13.26 -10.53 7.54
N ILE A 58 13.12 -11.33 6.48
CA ILE A 58 12.35 -10.94 5.28
C ILE A 58 10.88 -10.68 5.59
N GLU A 59 10.31 -11.39 6.57
CA GLU A 59 8.93 -11.21 7.02
C GLU A 59 8.72 -9.82 7.63
N ASN A 60 9.68 -9.38 8.44
CA ASN A 60 9.69 -8.05 9.04
C ASN A 60 9.86 -6.95 7.97
N ALA A 61 10.67 -7.22 6.95
CA ALA A 61 10.85 -6.29 5.83
C ALA A 61 9.59 -6.19 4.93
N ALA A 62 8.91 -7.31 4.69
CA ALA A 62 7.70 -7.36 3.87
C ALA A 62 6.50 -6.65 4.51
N ILE A 63 6.41 -6.68 5.83
CA ILE A 63 5.32 -6.10 6.61
C ILE A 63 5.59 -4.63 6.96
N GLY A 64 6.80 -4.14 6.73
CA GLY A 64 7.28 -2.89 7.31
C GLY A 64 7.56 -3.13 8.79
N TRP A 65 8.77 -2.81 9.23
CA TRP A 65 9.33 -3.15 10.55
C TRP A 65 8.47 -2.75 11.77
N ALA A 66 7.46 -1.92 11.58
CA ALA A 66 6.49 -1.56 12.60
C ALA A 66 5.08 -1.80 12.04
N GLN A 67 4.41 -2.85 12.51
CA GLN A 67 2.95 -2.88 12.43
C GLN A 67 2.41 -1.85 13.43
N PRO A 68 1.42 -1.02 13.04
CA PRO A 68 0.72 -0.17 13.99
C PRO A 68 0.14 -1.03 15.11
N SER A 69 0.10 -0.48 16.32
CA SER A 69 -0.57 -1.16 17.40
C SER A 69 -2.08 -1.26 17.09
N PRO A 70 -2.81 -2.21 17.70
CA PRO A 70 -4.27 -2.24 17.60
C PRO A 70 -4.93 -0.93 18.03
N GLU A 71 -4.31 -0.17 18.95
CA GLU A 71 -4.77 1.15 19.39
C GLU A 71 -4.63 2.18 18.26
N ASP A 72 -3.47 2.22 17.58
CA ASP A 72 -3.24 3.12 16.43
C ASP A 72 -4.28 2.89 15.33
N HIS A 73 -4.61 1.63 15.06
CA HIS A 73 -5.65 1.29 14.08
C HIS A 73 -7.07 1.71 14.48
N LEU A 74 -7.37 1.78 15.79
CA LEU A 74 -8.64 2.29 16.26
C LEU A 74 -8.70 3.81 16.11
N ILE A 75 -7.62 4.50 16.46
CA ILE A 75 -7.49 5.95 16.28
C ILE A 75 -7.63 6.32 14.80
N GLU A 76 -6.89 5.66 13.90
CA GLU A 76 -6.99 5.90 12.45
C GLU A 76 -8.42 5.72 11.93
N LYS A 77 -9.16 4.72 12.43
CA LYS A 77 -10.56 4.49 12.03
C LYS A 77 -11.49 5.60 12.51
N GLU A 78 -11.30 6.07 13.74
CA GLU A 78 -12.07 7.18 14.30
C GLU A 78 -11.79 8.47 13.52
N GLU A 79 -10.52 8.77 13.25
CA GLU A 79 -10.12 9.93 12.45
C GLU A 79 -10.70 9.88 11.03
N LEU A 80 -10.69 8.71 10.39
CA LEU A 80 -11.32 8.52 9.07
C LEU A 80 -12.83 8.75 9.13
N ALA A 81 -13.52 8.21 10.15
CA ALA A 81 -14.95 8.40 10.33
C ALA A 81 -15.30 9.89 10.55
N GLU A 82 -14.53 10.61 11.36
CA GLU A 82 -14.70 12.06 11.55
C GLU A 82 -14.48 12.84 10.26
N TYR A 83 -13.46 12.46 9.48
CA TYR A 83 -13.18 13.07 8.19
C TYR A 83 -14.29 12.83 7.16
N GLU A 84 -14.83 11.61 7.09
CA GLU A 84 -15.98 11.25 6.25
C GLU A 84 -17.24 12.04 6.63
N GLU A 85 -17.51 12.18 7.92
CA GLU A 85 -18.60 13.02 8.42
C GLU A 85 -18.41 14.49 8.03
N LEU A 86 -17.19 15.01 8.15
CA LEU A 86 -16.87 16.38 7.76
C LEU A 86 -17.11 16.62 6.27
N ILE A 87 -16.68 15.68 5.41
CA ILE A 87 -16.96 15.72 3.97
C ILE A 87 -18.46 15.70 3.70
N ARG A 88 -19.21 14.82 4.38
CA ARG A 88 -20.66 14.72 4.21
C ARG A 88 -21.36 16.05 4.56
N ARG A 89 -21.00 16.64 5.71
CA ARG A 89 -21.52 17.95 6.17
C ARG A 89 -21.17 19.07 5.18
N LEU A 90 -19.97 19.04 4.60
CA LEU A 90 -19.55 20.00 3.57
C LEU A 90 -20.42 19.90 2.30
N TYR A 91 -20.65 18.69 1.79
CA TYR A 91 -21.50 18.48 0.62
C TYR A 91 -22.94 18.92 0.87
N GLU A 92 -23.48 18.65 2.06
CA GLU A 92 -24.80 19.13 2.47
C GLU A 92 -24.86 20.67 2.51
N ALA A 93 -23.84 21.32 3.06
CA ALA A 93 -23.80 22.77 3.08
C ALA A 93 -23.71 23.36 1.66
N ILE A 94 -22.92 22.75 0.76
CA ILE A 94 -22.80 23.18 -0.64
C ILE A 94 -24.12 22.99 -1.40
N SER A 95 -24.85 21.89 -1.16
CA SER A 95 -26.13 21.64 -1.82
C SER A 95 -27.23 22.64 -1.42
N SER A 96 -27.10 23.26 -0.24
CA SER A 96 -28.00 24.34 0.20
C SER A 96 -27.82 25.68 -0.53
N LEU A 97 -26.71 25.86 -1.27
CA LEU A 97 -26.43 27.08 -2.02
C LEU A 97 -27.20 27.14 -3.34
N PRO A 98 -27.45 28.36 -3.87
CA PRO A 98 -27.90 28.53 -5.25
C PRO A 98 -26.96 27.82 -6.25
N PRO A 99 -27.48 27.12 -7.28
CA PRO A 99 -26.66 26.29 -8.18
C PRO A 99 -25.48 27.03 -8.81
N MET A 100 -25.69 28.30 -9.20
CA MET A 100 -24.64 29.12 -9.79
C MET A 100 -23.53 29.49 -8.79
N GLN A 101 -23.87 29.69 -7.52
CA GLN A 101 -22.89 29.92 -6.47
C GLN A 101 -22.10 28.65 -6.15
N ALA A 102 -22.78 27.50 -6.05
CA ALA A 102 -22.15 26.20 -5.83
C ALA A 102 -21.13 25.87 -6.93
N ARG A 103 -21.50 26.03 -8.22
CA ARG A 103 -20.58 25.82 -9.35
C ARG A 103 -19.33 26.69 -9.28
N ARG A 104 -19.48 27.97 -8.94
CA ARG A 104 -18.35 28.90 -8.82
C ARG A 104 -17.43 28.58 -7.65
N VAL A 105 -17.99 28.15 -6.51
CA VAL A 105 -17.21 27.69 -5.34
C VAL A 105 -16.45 26.41 -5.67
N HIS A 106 -17.11 25.44 -6.32
CA HIS A 106 -16.47 24.22 -6.79
C HIS A 106 -15.31 24.51 -7.74
N ALA A 107 -15.53 25.35 -8.76
CA ALA A 107 -14.49 25.75 -9.69
C ALA A 107 -13.30 26.44 -9.00
N ARG A 108 -13.57 27.26 -7.99
CA ARG A 108 -12.52 27.99 -7.26
C ARG A 108 -11.68 27.10 -6.34
N TYR A 109 -12.32 26.24 -5.55
CA TYR A 109 -11.67 25.51 -4.47
C TYR A 109 -11.39 24.05 -4.78
N MET A 110 -12.29 23.36 -5.48
CA MET A 110 -12.09 21.95 -5.86
C MET A 110 -11.27 21.81 -7.14
N LEU A 111 -11.45 22.72 -8.11
CA LEU A 111 -10.72 22.71 -9.38
C LEU A 111 -9.54 23.71 -9.42
N GLY A 112 -9.34 24.51 -8.37
CA GLY A 112 -8.20 25.44 -8.26
C GLY A 112 -8.22 26.61 -9.25
N MET A 113 -9.34 26.90 -9.92
CA MET A 113 -9.42 27.93 -10.97
C MET A 113 -9.30 29.35 -10.41
N LYS A 114 -8.72 30.27 -11.19
CA LYS A 114 -8.69 31.69 -10.81
C LYS A 114 -10.03 32.35 -11.08
N VAL A 115 -10.41 33.32 -10.25
CA VAL A 115 -11.68 34.08 -10.39
C VAL A 115 -11.82 34.69 -11.79
N LYS A 116 -10.71 35.17 -12.36
CA LYS A 116 -10.66 35.69 -13.73
C LYS A 116 -11.00 34.64 -14.79
N ASP A 117 -10.56 33.40 -14.61
CA ASP A 117 -10.75 32.32 -15.58
C ASP A 117 -12.20 31.81 -15.51
N ILE A 118 -12.77 31.71 -14.29
CA ILE A 118 -14.19 31.43 -14.06
C ILE A 118 -15.07 32.50 -14.72
N ALA A 119 -14.70 33.77 -14.53
CA ALA A 119 -15.43 34.90 -15.11
C ALA A 119 -15.38 34.88 -16.64
N ALA A 120 -14.21 34.59 -17.23
CA ALA A 120 -14.05 34.46 -18.68
C ALA A 120 -14.88 33.31 -19.25
N MET A 121 -14.91 32.15 -18.59
CA MET A 121 -15.72 31.00 -19.02
C MET A 121 -17.23 31.27 -18.98
N GLU A 122 -17.70 32.00 -17.97
CA GLU A 122 -19.12 32.34 -17.85
C GLU A 122 -19.52 33.61 -18.61
N GLY A 123 -18.57 34.31 -19.25
CA GLY A 123 -18.82 35.57 -19.97
C GLY A 123 -19.19 36.75 -19.05
N ILE A 124 -18.71 36.73 -17.80
CA ILE A 124 -19.09 37.65 -16.73
C ILE A 124 -17.87 38.48 -16.29
N THR A 125 -18.10 39.63 -15.65
CA THR A 125 -16.98 40.42 -15.11
C THR A 125 -16.32 39.73 -13.91
N PRO A 126 -14.98 39.80 -13.74
CA PRO A 126 -14.29 39.21 -12.59
C PRO A 126 -14.83 39.70 -11.23
N SER A 127 -15.29 40.95 -11.16
CA SER A 127 -15.91 41.51 -9.95
C SER A 127 -17.22 40.79 -9.58
N GLN A 128 -18.07 40.49 -10.57
CA GLN A 128 -19.33 39.76 -10.35
C GLN A 128 -19.07 38.32 -9.90
N ALA A 129 -18.11 37.63 -10.52
CA ALA A 129 -17.70 36.29 -10.10
C ALA A 129 -17.16 36.30 -8.65
N GLY A 130 -16.29 37.26 -8.32
CA GLY A 130 -15.76 37.43 -6.96
C GLY A 130 -16.84 37.71 -5.91
N LYS A 131 -17.76 38.64 -6.19
CA LYS A 131 -18.91 38.96 -5.32
C LYS A 131 -19.79 37.73 -5.08
N SER A 132 -20.04 36.94 -6.13
CA SER A 132 -20.82 35.71 -6.04
C SER A 132 -20.16 34.67 -5.15
N ILE A 133 -18.85 34.45 -5.30
CA ILE A 133 -18.09 33.49 -4.48
C ILE A 133 -18.10 33.96 -3.02
N HIS A 134 -17.86 35.24 -2.77
CA HIS A 134 -17.89 35.78 -1.41
C HIS A 134 -19.27 35.68 -0.76
N ALA A 135 -20.34 35.91 -1.52
CA ALA A 135 -21.71 35.70 -1.05
C ALA A 135 -21.97 34.23 -0.68
N ALA A 136 -21.49 33.29 -1.50
CA ALA A 136 -21.60 31.85 -1.24
C ALA A 136 -20.89 31.46 0.06
N LEU A 137 -19.65 31.92 0.26
CA LEU A 137 -18.87 31.67 1.48
C LEU A 137 -19.55 32.22 2.74
N ARG A 138 -20.17 33.42 2.64
CA ARG A 138 -20.97 33.97 3.74
C ARG A 138 -22.22 33.11 4.02
N GLY A 139 -22.85 32.58 2.98
CA GLY A 139 -23.96 31.64 3.11
C GLY A 139 -23.56 30.37 3.86
N LEU A 140 -22.45 29.76 3.45
CA LEU A 140 -21.90 28.56 4.11
C LEU A 140 -21.59 28.83 5.58
N ARG A 141 -20.88 29.92 5.92
CA ARG A 141 -20.60 30.28 7.33
C ARG A 141 -21.87 30.35 8.18
N ARG A 142 -22.94 30.93 7.64
CA ARG A 142 -24.24 30.97 8.34
C ARG A 142 -24.88 29.59 8.46
N TYR A 143 -24.74 28.74 7.45
CA TYR A 143 -25.23 27.36 7.48
C TYR A 143 -24.56 26.57 8.60
N PHE A 144 -23.23 26.56 8.65
CA PHE A 144 -22.44 25.89 9.68
C PHE A 144 -22.75 26.44 11.09
N ALA A 145 -22.87 27.77 11.23
CA ALA A 145 -23.25 28.39 12.51
C ALA A 145 -24.66 27.97 12.96
N ARG A 146 -25.63 27.85 12.04
CA ARG A 146 -27.00 27.40 12.36
C ARG A 146 -27.02 25.94 12.79
N GLN A 147 -26.24 25.09 12.13
CA GLN A 147 -26.13 23.67 12.46
C GLN A 147 -25.24 23.37 13.67
N LYS A 148 -24.62 24.40 14.27
CA LYS A 148 -23.63 24.28 15.36
C LYS A 148 -22.44 23.38 15.00
N TRP A 149 -22.13 23.29 13.70
CA TRP A 149 -20.97 22.57 13.17
C TRP A 149 -19.74 23.49 13.10
N THR A 150 -19.60 24.39 14.08
CA THR A 150 -18.43 25.24 14.18
C THR A 150 -17.26 24.42 14.68
N VAL A 151 -16.34 24.09 13.78
CA VAL A 151 -14.99 23.73 14.17
C VAL A 151 -14.38 25.03 14.70
N ASN A 152 -14.04 25.09 15.99
CA ASN A 152 -13.20 26.15 16.50
C ASN A 152 -11.86 26.03 15.75
N LEU A 153 -11.62 26.93 14.80
CA LEU A 153 -10.33 27.10 14.13
C LEU A 153 -9.43 28.02 14.97
#